data_AF-A0A1V2YFG5-F1
#
_entry.id   AF-A0A1V2YFG5-F1
#
_cell.length_a   1.000
_cell.length_b   1.000
_cell.length_c   1.000
_cell.angle_alpha   90.00
_cell.angle_beta   90.00
_cell.angle_gamma   90.00
#
_symmetry.space_group_name_H-M   'P 1'
#
loop_
_entity.id
_entity.type
_entity.pdbx_description
1 polymer ?
#
loop_
_entity_poly.entity_id
_entity_poly.type
_entity_poly.pdbx_seq_one_letter_code
_entity_poly.pdbx_strand_id
1 'polypeptide(L)'
;MMEQLKQEFSERKSLYIMLTVICTMIVMVLFNLSYLQMQFYIQFDNTSGIIKIISAQATKEEETQKWYFRAGLNYLLDDMSAQSVNFFQSNFSKFNSNDQDKILATFNNQEKFFSNNNEVFETLARMNYTTENQKYINRMSIEQFELALSDYFGPELYVNPTYVELLYNISSKYKTRLSLNNFQISMYNLFSLATNNDMAVNVLQNIDKTVLYNNLFKELEVRPVHADVFEDWMELLNKLGTLTTQEYAKFTNNYTILNQLLAQYEQLRMQENELNYMKAQMELEILPLYNELEEYHNEIMELIDSVKEAEQYLMELQDYETYEFYIGDMLPNGDYVASNPVRTFFGGYSYGDEDMRIVLTKTIPNNEGMYTITAIQDGVTEEGLPHFIELSRMQELEMVALASSIDTTNNKIAYTASKYDELYLLIQDKIDNSGLDQNQELLEALYNQMANLETRILDQKEVIEEAFGVGELEVYY
;
A
#
# COMPACT_ATOMS: atom_id res chain seq x y z
N MET A 1 34.58 72.75 -64.95
CA MET A 1 34.31 71.38 -64.47
C MET A 1 32.81 71.05 -64.45
N MET A 2 31.96 71.82 -63.76
CA MET A 2 30.51 71.54 -63.72
C MET A 2 29.78 71.80 -65.06
N GLU A 3 30.24 72.77 -65.86
CA GLU A 3 29.73 73.01 -67.22
C GLU A 3 30.19 71.95 -68.23
N GLN A 4 31.44 71.48 -68.16
CA GLN A 4 31.94 70.38 -68.99
C GLN A 4 31.19 69.07 -68.72
N LEU A 5 30.93 68.75 -67.44
CA LEU A 5 30.09 67.61 -67.06
C LEU A 5 28.66 67.73 -67.61
N LYS A 6 28.05 68.94 -67.60
CA LYS A 6 26.72 69.17 -68.20
C LYS A 6 26.72 68.99 -69.72
N GLN A 7 27.80 69.39 -70.39
CA GLN A 7 27.94 69.29 -71.84
C GLN A 7 28.18 67.84 -72.30
N GLU A 8 29.05 67.09 -71.61
CA GLU A 8 29.23 65.65 -71.84
C GLU A 8 27.96 64.84 -71.52
N PHE A 9 27.21 65.22 -70.48
CA PHE A 9 25.93 64.59 -70.14
C PHE A 9 24.86 64.88 -71.19
N SER A 10 24.87 66.07 -71.80
CA SER A 10 23.98 66.46 -72.90
C SER A 10 24.28 65.67 -74.18
N GLU A 11 25.55 65.53 -74.55
CA GLU A 11 25.98 64.84 -75.78
C GLU A 11 25.83 63.32 -75.69
N ARG A 12 26.05 62.72 -74.51
CA ARG A 12 25.92 61.27 -74.28
C ARG A 12 24.61 60.86 -73.62
N LYS A 13 23.64 61.79 -73.53
CA LYS A 13 22.34 61.59 -72.89
C LYS A 13 21.62 60.34 -73.38
N SER A 14 21.62 60.11 -74.69
CA SER A 14 21.00 58.93 -75.32
C SER A 14 21.66 57.63 -74.90
N LEU A 15 23.00 57.62 -74.78
CA LEU A 15 23.78 56.46 -74.39
C LEU A 15 23.58 56.12 -72.91
N TYR A 16 23.53 57.13 -72.02
CA TYR A 16 23.19 56.93 -70.61
C TYR A 16 21.74 56.45 -70.40
N ILE A 17 20.77 56.99 -71.16
CA ILE A 17 19.39 56.48 -71.13
C ILE A 17 19.35 55.01 -71.57
N MET A 18 20.04 54.65 -72.66
CA MET A 18 20.08 53.28 -73.16
C MET A 18 20.74 52.32 -72.17
N LEU A 19 21.86 52.72 -71.56
CA LEU A 19 22.55 51.93 -70.54
C LEU A 19 21.69 51.76 -69.29
N THR A 20 20.99 52.82 -68.88
CA THR A 20 20.05 52.75 -67.74
C THR A 20 18.92 51.77 -68.06
N VAL A 21 18.26 51.89 -69.22
CA VAL A 21 17.20 50.96 -69.67
C VAL A 21 17.66 49.51 -69.71
N ILE A 22 18.85 49.24 -70.27
CA ILE A 22 19.44 47.89 -70.30
C ILE A 22 19.70 47.38 -68.88
N CYS A 23 20.29 48.20 -68.00
CA CYS A 23 20.48 47.86 -66.60
C CYS A 23 19.15 47.60 -65.90
N THR A 24 18.11 48.41 -66.11
CA THR A 24 16.78 48.17 -65.52
C THR A 24 16.17 46.88 -66.03
N MET A 25 16.32 46.54 -67.32
CA MET A 25 15.86 45.26 -67.88
C MET A 25 16.63 44.08 -67.29
N ILE A 26 17.97 44.16 -67.19
CA ILE A 26 18.79 43.10 -66.59
C ILE A 26 18.41 42.91 -65.12
N VAL A 27 18.24 44.01 -64.37
CA VAL A 27 17.79 43.97 -62.98
C VAL A 27 16.39 43.36 -62.89
N MET A 28 15.42 43.76 -63.73
CA MET A 28 14.10 43.14 -63.77
C MET A 28 14.14 41.63 -64.08
N VAL A 29 15.00 41.20 -65.01
CA VAL A 29 15.18 39.77 -65.36
C VAL A 29 15.81 39.01 -64.20
N LEU A 30 16.84 39.57 -63.55
CA LEU A 30 17.49 38.95 -62.40
C LEU A 30 16.56 38.84 -61.19
N PHE A 31 15.74 39.86 -60.91
CA PHE A 31 14.74 39.83 -59.85
C PHE A 31 13.59 38.84 -60.13
N ASN A 32 13.31 38.53 -61.40
CA ASN A 32 12.23 37.62 -61.81
C ASN A 32 12.74 36.31 -62.44
N LEU A 33 13.99 35.93 -62.20
CA LEU A 33 14.61 34.77 -62.86
C LEU A 33 13.81 33.48 -62.62
N SER A 34 13.32 33.26 -61.38
CA SER A 34 12.49 32.10 -61.03
C SER A 34 11.16 32.07 -61.77
N TYR A 35 10.57 33.24 -62.03
CA TYR A 35 9.34 33.37 -62.84
C TYR A 35 9.60 32.98 -64.29
N LEU A 36 10.67 33.52 -64.89
CA LEU A 36 11.02 33.25 -66.28
C LEU A 36 11.42 31.78 -66.49
N GLN A 37 12.18 31.21 -65.55
CA GLN A 37 12.54 29.79 -65.56
C GLN A 37 11.29 28.90 -65.42
N MET A 38 10.35 29.26 -64.55
CA MET A 38 9.09 28.53 -64.40
C MET A 38 8.27 28.56 -65.69
N GLN A 39 8.08 29.73 -66.30
CA GLN A 39 7.36 29.86 -67.57
C GLN A 39 8.04 29.09 -68.70
N PHE A 40 9.37 29.13 -68.77
CA PHE A 40 10.14 28.33 -69.72
C PHE A 40 9.89 26.84 -69.50
N TYR A 41 9.97 26.33 -68.27
CA TYR A 41 9.74 24.91 -68.01
C TYR A 41 8.30 24.48 -68.27
N ILE A 42 7.30 25.32 -67.97
CA ILE A 42 5.89 25.06 -68.30
C ILE A 42 5.70 25.00 -69.82
N GLN A 43 6.28 25.92 -70.59
CA GLN A 43 6.12 25.96 -72.05
C GLN A 43 6.70 24.73 -72.76
N PHE A 44 7.71 24.10 -72.18
CA PHE A 44 8.38 22.91 -72.73
C PHE A 44 8.03 21.61 -71.99
N ASP A 45 6.94 21.62 -71.22
CA ASP A 45 6.44 20.48 -70.43
C ASP A 45 7.53 19.78 -69.58
N ASN A 46 8.48 20.57 -69.02
CA ASN A 46 9.61 20.07 -68.25
C ASN A 46 9.25 19.93 -66.76
N THR A 47 8.49 18.89 -66.43
CA THR A 47 8.03 18.57 -65.07
C THR A 47 9.19 18.50 -64.06
N SER A 48 10.33 17.93 -64.44
CA SER A 48 11.53 17.86 -63.57
C SER A 48 12.07 19.25 -63.21
N GLY A 49 12.12 20.16 -64.20
CA GLY A 49 12.54 21.55 -64.01
C GLY A 49 11.61 22.32 -63.08
N ILE A 50 10.29 22.12 -63.23
CA ILE A 50 9.25 22.71 -62.39
C ILE A 50 9.38 22.22 -60.95
N ILE A 51 9.47 20.90 -60.74
CA ILE A 51 9.68 20.30 -59.42
C ILE A 51 10.91 20.89 -58.75
N LYS A 52 12.04 21.04 -59.47
CA LYS A 52 13.28 21.59 -58.91
C LYS A 52 13.10 23.01 -58.37
N ILE A 53 12.32 23.86 -59.05
CA ILE A 53 12.02 25.22 -58.59
C ILE A 53 11.11 25.18 -57.34
N ILE A 54 10.03 24.40 -57.39
CA ILE A 54 9.03 24.36 -56.31
C ILE A 54 9.61 23.73 -55.04
N SER A 55 10.37 22.65 -55.17
CA SER A 55 10.97 21.92 -54.03
C SER A 55 11.84 22.82 -53.15
N ALA A 56 12.60 23.74 -53.77
CA ALA A 56 13.50 24.65 -53.06
C ALA A 56 12.75 25.75 -52.26
N GLN A 57 11.45 25.91 -52.52
CA GLN A 57 10.64 27.03 -52.04
C GLN A 57 9.40 26.59 -51.24
N ALA A 58 9.02 25.30 -51.31
CA ALA A 58 7.78 24.77 -50.71
C ALA A 58 7.67 25.02 -49.20
N THR A 59 8.79 25.09 -48.47
CA THR A 59 8.82 25.32 -47.02
C THR A 59 8.90 26.80 -46.61
N LYS A 60 8.96 27.74 -47.58
CA LYS A 60 9.11 29.18 -47.31
C LYS A 60 7.81 29.89 -47.60
N GLU A 61 7.09 30.29 -46.57
CA GLU A 61 5.74 30.87 -46.68
C GLU A 61 5.68 32.05 -47.67
N GLU A 62 6.62 32.99 -47.57
CA GLU A 62 6.72 34.14 -48.50
C GLU A 62 6.88 33.73 -49.98
N GLU A 63 7.56 32.62 -50.24
CA GLU A 63 7.80 32.12 -51.59
C GLU A 63 6.59 31.37 -52.15
N THR A 64 5.85 30.65 -51.30
CA THR A 64 4.61 29.94 -51.70
C THR A 64 3.51 30.90 -52.17
N GLN A 65 3.55 32.16 -51.74
CA GLN A 65 2.60 33.19 -52.18
C GLN A 65 2.95 33.78 -53.55
N LYS A 66 4.19 33.58 -54.04
CA LYS A 66 4.63 34.16 -55.32
C LYS A 66 3.97 33.47 -56.51
N TRP A 67 3.74 34.26 -57.56
CA TRP A 67 3.01 33.80 -58.74
C TRP A 67 3.66 32.59 -59.41
N TYR A 68 5.00 32.56 -59.50
CA TYR A 68 5.71 31.46 -60.14
C TYR A 68 5.52 30.13 -59.39
N PHE A 69 5.43 30.16 -58.06
CA PHE A 69 5.16 28.98 -57.25
C PHE A 69 3.75 28.46 -57.54
N ARG A 70 2.75 29.34 -57.54
CA ARG A 70 1.35 28.99 -57.84
C ARG A 70 1.18 28.44 -59.26
N ALA A 71 1.84 29.06 -60.25
CA ALA A 71 1.81 28.59 -61.63
C ALA A 71 2.41 27.19 -61.77
N GLY A 72 3.56 26.95 -61.12
CA GLY A 72 4.17 25.63 -61.10
C GLY A 72 3.33 24.59 -60.35
N LEU A 73 2.75 24.96 -59.20
CA LEU A 73 1.88 24.06 -58.43
C LEU A 73 0.66 23.64 -59.25
N ASN A 74 -0.03 24.61 -59.87
CA ASN A 74 -1.18 24.32 -60.73
C ASN A 74 -0.79 23.43 -61.91
N TYR A 75 0.36 23.70 -62.55
CA TYR A 75 0.86 22.80 -63.60
C TYR A 75 1.03 21.36 -63.10
N LEU A 76 1.65 21.15 -61.93
CA LEU A 76 1.83 19.80 -61.39
C LEU A 76 0.49 19.14 -60.99
N LEU A 77 -0.47 19.92 -60.51
CA LEU A 77 -1.83 19.45 -60.20
C LEU A 77 -2.63 19.08 -61.46
N ASP A 78 -2.35 19.71 -62.60
CA ASP A 78 -2.96 19.36 -63.88
C ASP A 78 -2.26 18.18 -64.56
N ASP A 79 -0.92 18.15 -64.53
CA ASP A 79 -0.09 17.11 -65.14
C ASP A 79 -0.32 15.72 -64.51
N MET A 80 -0.30 15.63 -63.17
CA MET A 80 -0.55 14.39 -62.41
C MET A 80 0.19 13.14 -62.92
N SER A 81 1.33 13.34 -63.59
CA SER A 81 2.24 12.28 -64.03
C SER A 81 2.87 11.58 -62.82
N ALA A 82 3.55 10.45 -63.05
CA ALA A 82 4.24 9.73 -61.98
C ALA A 82 5.27 10.63 -61.23
N GLN A 83 5.91 11.58 -61.94
CA GLN A 83 6.85 12.52 -61.31
C GLN A 83 6.12 13.52 -60.40
N SER A 84 5.02 14.09 -60.87
CA SER A 84 4.20 15.04 -60.11
C SER A 84 3.56 14.36 -58.89
N VAL A 85 3.03 13.15 -59.05
CA VAL A 85 2.48 12.35 -57.95
C VAL A 85 3.56 12.05 -56.91
N ASN A 86 4.74 11.54 -57.31
CA ASN A 86 5.83 11.26 -56.39
C ASN A 86 6.32 12.52 -55.66
N PHE A 87 6.34 13.66 -56.34
CA PHE A 87 6.67 14.94 -55.72
C PHE A 87 5.66 15.33 -54.64
N PHE A 88 4.36 15.25 -54.91
CA PHE A 88 3.32 15.55 -53.91
C PHE A 88 3.38 14.59 -52.74
N GLN A 89 3.52 13.29 -52.99
CA GLN A 89 3.64 12.27 -51.94
C GLN A 89 4.85 12.52 -51.03
N SER A 90 5.99 12.95 -51.59
CA SER A 90 7.23 13.14 -50.83
C SER A 90 7.34 14.48 -50.11
N ASN A 91 6.42 15.42 -50.36
CA ASN A 91 6.51 16.78 -49.82
C ASN A 91 5.18 17.28 -49.22
N PHE A 92 4.19 16.42 -49.03
CA PHE A 92 2.85 16.81 -48.62
C PHE A 92 2.83 17.65 -47.34
N SER A 93 3.53 17.22 -46.28
CA SER A 93 3.66 17.97 -45.01
C SER A 93 4.37 19.31 -45.11
N LYS A 94 5.13 19.55 -46.20
CA LYS A 94 5.87 20.81 -46.40
C LYS A 94 5.00 21.92 -46.97
N PHE A 95 3.86 21.57 -47.56
CA PHE A 95 2.91 22.56 -48.09
C PHE A 95 2.09 23.19 -46.96
N ASN A 96 1.68 24.44 -47.16
CA ASN A 96 0.68 25.07 -46.28
C ASN A 96 -0.68 24.38 -46.44
N SER A 97 -1.59 24.61 -45.48
CA SER A 97 -2.90 23.94 -45.44
C SER A 97 -3.77 24.16 -46.69
N ASN A 98 -3.72 25.35 -47.31
CA ASN A 98 -4.48 25.63 -48.53
C ASN A 98 -3.96 24.82 -49.74
N ASP A 99 -2.64 24.68 -49.85
CA ASP A 99 -2.04 23.89 -50.92
C ASP A 99 -2.20 22.39 -50.67
N GLN A 100 -2.15 21.93 -49.41
CA GLN A 100 -2.52 20.56 -49.02
C GLN A 100 -3.95 20.21 -49.44
N ASP A 101 -4.91 21.11 -49.19
CA ASP A 101 -6.30 20.95 -49.60
C ASP A 101 -6.46 20.82 -51.10
N LYS A 102 -5.78 21.66 -51.90
CA LYS A 102 -5.81 21.57 -53.37
C LYS A 102 -5.24 20.25 -53.85
N ILE A 103 -4.12 19.80 -53.26
CA ILE A 103 -3.51 18.51 -53.60
C ILE A 103 -4.51 17.39 -53.32
N LEU A 104 -5.14 17.38 -52.13
CA LEU A 104 -6.15 16.38 -51.79
C LEU A 104 -7.39 16.46 -52.69
N ALA A 105 -7.85 17.66 -53.05
CA ALA A 105 -8.96 17.85 -54.00
C ALA A 105 -8.65 17.21 -55.35
N THR A 106 -7.45 17.42 -55.88
CA THR A 106 -7.00 16.80 -57.14
C THR A 106 -6.91 15.27 -57.01
N PHE A 107 -6.32 14.75 -55.93
CA PHE A 107 -6.28 13.30 -55.68
C PHE A 107 -7.68 12.69 -55.56
N ASN A 108 -8.61 13.41 -54.91
CA ASN A 108 -10.01 13.03 -54.80
C ASN A 108 -10.73 12.98 -56.15
N ASN A 109 -10.53 14.00 -56.98
CA ASN A 109 -11.15 14.08 -58.31
C ASN A 109 -10.58 13.05 -59.29
N GLN A 110 -9.31 12.69 -59.15
CA GLN A 110 -8.63 11.68 -59.97
C GLN A 110 -8.78 10.25 -59.43
N GLU A 111 -9.53 10.07 -58.35
CA GLU A 111 -9.71 8.81 -57.65
C GLU A 111 -8.39 8.11 -57.24
N LYS A 112 -7.34 8.87 -56.97
CA LYS A 112 -6.03 8.36 -56.54
C LYS A 112 -5.90 8.35 -55.02
N PHE A 113 -4.99 7.51 -54.53
CA PHE A 113 -4.48 7.51 -53.15
C PHE A 113 -2.98 7.76 -53.14
N PHE A 114 -2.48 8.27 -52.02
CA PHE A 114 -1.06 8.31 -51.71
C PHE A 114 -0.58 6.88 -51.48
N SER A 115 0.63 6.57 -51.95
CA SER A 115 1.26 5.26 -51.72
C SER A 115 1.63 5.05 -50.26
N ASN A 116 1.95 6.14 -49.55
CA ASN A 116 2.15 6.19 -48.10
C ASN A 116 1.22 7.27 -47.54
N ASN A 117 0.33 6.88 -46.61
CA ASN A 117 -0.67 7.78 -46.04
C ASN A 117 -0.20 8.50 -44.76
N ASN A 118 1.00 8.22 -44.25
CA ASN A 118 1.49 8.77 -42.98
C ASN A 118 1.46 10.30 -42.96
N GLU A 119 1.91 10.95 -44.03
CA GLU A 119 1.90 12.42 -44.14
C GLU A 119 0.47 13.01 -44.14
N VAL A 120 -0.48 12.28 -44.73
CA VAL A 120 -1.90 12.65 -44.71
C VAL A 120 -2.43 12.49 -43.29
N PHE A 121 -2.15 11.36 -42.63
CA PHE A 121 -2.63 11.06 -41.29
C PHE A 121 -2.02 11.98 -40.23
N GLU A 122 -0.75 12.35 -40.37
CA GLU A 122 -0.11 13.39 -39.56
C GLU A 122 -0.85 14.73 -39.68
N THR A 123 -1.30 15.07 -40.88
CA THR A 123 -2.09 16.29 -41.11
C THR A 123 -3.46 16.20 -40.44
N LEU A 124 -4.14 15.05 -40.54
CA LEU A 124 -5.44 14.79 -39.89
C LEU A 124 -5.33 14.83 -38.36
N ALA A 125 -4.21 14.38 -37.80
CA ALA A 125 -4.00 14.31 -36.36
C ALA A 125 -3.89 15.70 -35.69
N ARG A 126 -3.56 16.76 -36.45
CA ARG A 126 -3.33 18.14 -35.96
C ARG A 126 -4.60 19.01 -35.82
N MET A 127 -5.79 18.40 -35.73
CA MET A 127 -7.13 19.04 -35.57
C MET A 127 -7.63 20.00 -36.69
N ASN A 128 -6.88 20.24 -37.77
CA ASN A 128 -7.33 21.10 -38.88
C ASN A 128 -7.98 20.28 -40.01
N TYR A 129 -9.18 19.76 -39.76
CA TYR A 129 -9.92 19.00 -40.77
C TYR A 129 -10.56 19.88 -41.82
N THR A 130 -10.36 19.52 -43.09
CA THR A 130 -11.02 20.13 -44.23
C THR A 130 -11.96 19.13 -44.90
N THR A 131 -12.85 19.61 -45.78
CA THR A 131 -13.77 18.74 -46.52
C THR A 131 -13.02 17.73 -47.39
N GLU A 132 -11.87 18.11 -47.94
CA GLU A 132 -11.07 17.25 -48.81
C GLU A 132 -10.34 16.17 -48.03
N ASN A 133 -9.84 16.49 -46.83
CA ASN A 133 -9.32 15.52 -45.87
C ASN A 133 -10.35 14.44 -45.56
N GLN A 134 -11.58 14.84 -45.22
CA GLN A 134 -12.66 13.91 -44.89
C GLN A 134 -13.08 13.07 -46.11
N LYS A 135 -13.21 13.69 -47.29
CA LYS A 135 -13.54 12.98 -48.54
C LYS A 135 -12.47 11.96 -48.90
N TYR A 136 -11.20 12.29 -48.68
CA TYR A 136 -10.07 11.41 -48.97
C TYR A 136 -10.10 10.14 -48.11
N ILE A 137 -10.19 10.27 -46.78
CA ILE A 137 -10.26 9.09 -45.90
C ILE A 137 -11.52 8.27 -46.13
N ASN A 138 -12.67 8.91 -46.40
CA ASN A 138 -13.94 8.22 -46.61
C ASN A 138 -14.03 7.48 -47.95
N ARG A 139 -13.07 7.66 -48.86
CA ARG A 139 -12.92 6.82 -50.05
C ARG A 139 -12.17 5.51 -49.76
N MET A 140 -11.37 5.45 -48.70
CA MET A 140 -10.67 4.23 -48.32
C MET A 140 -11.67 3.16 -47.85
N SER A 141 -11.41 1.91 -48.26
CA SER A 141 -12.02 0.75 -47.61
C SER A 141 -11.55 0.65 -46.15
N ILE A 142 -12.29 -0.08 -45.31
CA ILE A 142 -11.90 -0.26 -43.90
C ILE A 142 -10.52 -0.91 -43.77
N GLU A 143 -10.22 -1.88 -44.63
CA GLU A 143 -8.91 -2.55 -44.68
C GLU A 143 -7.79 -1.55 -44.98
N GLN A 144 -7.96 -0.70 -45.99
CA GLN A 144 -6.98 0.32 -46.34
C GLN A 144 -6.81 1.37 -45.24
N PHE A 145 -7.91 1.77 -44.58
CA PHE A 145 -7.87 2.74 -43.50
C PHE A 145 -7.14 2.20 -42.27
N GLU A 146 -7.40 0.96 -41.87
CA GLU A 146 -6.70 0.31 -40.77
C GLU A 146 -5.23 0.05 -41.07
N LEU A 147 -4.88 -0.35 -42.30
CA LEU A 147 -3.48 -0.46 -42.71
C LEU A 147 -2.76 0.90 -42.62
N ALA A 148 -3.42 1.98 -43.04
CA ALA A 148 -2.87 3.33 -42.90
C ALA A 148 -2.74 3.77 -41.42
N LEU A 149 -3.68 3.39 -40.54
CA LEU A 149 -3.53 3.59 -39.10
C LEU A 149 -2.33 2.81 -38.56
N SER A 150 -2.16 1.56 -38.98
CA SER A 150 -1.03 0.71 -38.60
C SER A 150 0.31 1.27 -39.09
N ASP A 151 0.38 1.81 -40.30
CA ASP A 151 1.59 2.44 -40.83
C ASP A 151 1.97 3.72 -40.07
N TYR A 152 0.97 4.42 -39.51
CA TYR A 152 1.16 5.68 -38.77
C TYR A 152 1.48 5.47 -37.28
N PHE A 153 0.70 4.62 -36.59
CA PHE A 153 0.85 4.37 -35.15
C PHE A 153 1.72 3.14 -34.83
N GLY A 154 1.98 2.28 -35.80
CA GLY A 154 2.44 0.91 -35.58
C GLY A 154 1.28 -0.09 -35.57
N PRO A 155 1.57 -1.40 -35.61
CA PRO A 155 0.55 -2.47 -35.69
C PRO A 155 -0.38 -2.51 -34.47
N GLU A 156 0.08 -2.01 -33.33
CA GLU A 156 -0.70 -1.86 -32.10
C GLU A 156 -0.53 -0.44 -31.55
N LEU A 157 -1.64 0.20 -31.21
CA LEU A 157 -1.64 1.54 -30.60
C LEU A 157 -1.08 1.49 -29.17
N TYR A 158 -0.07 2.31 -28.89
CA TYR A 158 0.31 2.61 -27.52
C TYR A 158 -0.72 3.53 -26.86
N VAL A 159 -1.59 2.96 -26.02
CA VAL A 159 -2.71 3.68 -25.39
C VAL A 159 -2.20 4.67 -24.33
N ASN A 160 -2.19 5.95 -24.67
CA ASN A 160 -1.97 7.07 -23.76
C ASN A 160 -2.80 8.29 -24.22
N PRO A 161 -2.94 9.36 -23.40
CA PRO A 161 -3.75 10.53 -23.76
C PRO A 161 -3.40 11.14 -25.12
N THR A 162 -2.11 11.29 -25.44
CA THR A 162 -1.64 11.88 -26.70
C THR A 162 -2.00 11.02 -27.91
N TYR A 163 -1.68 9.73 -27.90
CA TYR A 163 -1.98 8.86 -29.04
C TYR A 163 -3.48 8.60 -29.22
N VAL A 164 -4.24 8.57 -28.13
CA VAL A 164 -5.71 8.48 -28.19
C VAL A 164 -6.32 9.76 -28.76
N GLU A 165 -5.80 10.93 -28.43
CA GLU A 165 -6.20 12.19 -29.06
C GLU A 165 -5.92 12.19 -30.57
N LEU A 166 -4.73 11.76 -30.99
CA LEU A 166 -4.38 11.65 -32.41
C LEU A 166 -5.30 10.65 -33.13
N LEU A 167 -5.56 9.47 -32.53
CA LEU A 167 -6.46 8.48 -33.09
C LEU A 167 -7.91 8.99 -33.14
N TYR A 168 -8.38 9.71 -32.12
CA TYR A 168 -9.69 10.34 -32.10
C TYR A 168 -9.82 11.35 -33.26
N ASN A 169 -8.82 12.23 -33.43
CA ASN A 169 -8.80 13.20 -34.52
C ASN A 169 -8.88 12.50 -35.88
N ILE A 170 -8.15 11.41 -36.09
CA ILE A 170 -8.16 10.66 -37.35
C ILE A 170 -9.48 9.88 -37.54
N SER A 171 -9.90 9.10 -36.56
CA SER A 171 -11.01 8.14 -36.67
C SER A 171 -12.40 8.77 -36.62
N SER A 172 -12.58 9.89 -35.90
CA SER A 172 -13.90 10.52 -35.69
C SER A 172 -14.59 11.03 -36.95
N LYS A 173 -13.87 11.14 -38.07
CA LYS A 173 -14.39 11.61 -39.36
C LYS A 173 -14.54 10.49 -40.39
N TYR A 174 -14.08 9.28 -40.04
CA TYR A 174 -14.21 8.12 -40.90
C TYR A 174 -15.64 7.56 -40.85
N LYS A 175 -16.17 7.19 -42.01
CA LYS A 175 -17.58 6.85 -42.22
C LYS A 175 -18.00 5.50 -41.63
N THR A 176 -17.04 4.63 -41.32
CA THR A 176 -17.29 3.24 -40.93
C THR A 176 -16.59 2.97 -39.61
N ARG A 177 -17.18 2.10 -38.79
CA ARG A 177 -16.56 1.70 -37.53
C ARG A 177 -15.34 0.82 -37.76
N LEU A 178 -14.35 0.94 -36.89
CA LEU A 178 -13.12 0.17 -36.91
C LEU A 178 -13.40 -1.28 -36.59
N SER A 179 -12.95 -2.18 -37.46
CA SER A 179 -13.05 -3.63 -37.29
C SER A 179 -11.84 -4.23 -36.55
N LEU A 180 -10.75 -3.47 -36.43
CA LEU A 180 -9.49 -3.83 -35.78
C LEU A 180 -8.88 -5.13 -36.31
N ASN A 181 -9.02 -5.39 -37.60
CA ASN A 181 -8.44 -6.56 -38.27
C ASN A 181 -6.97 -6.33 -38.62
N ASN A 182 -6.62 -5.10 -39.03
CA ASN A 182 -5.25 -4.75 -39.43
C ASN A 182 -4.56 -3.76 -38.48
N PHE A 183 -5.28 -3.29 -37.46
CA PHE A 183 -4.78 -2.34 -36.47
C PHE A 183 -5.31 -2.72 -35.09
N GLN A 184 -4.41 -2.96 -34.14
CA GLN A 184 -4.76 -3.44 -32.80
C GLN A 184 -4.77 -2.29 -31.78
N ILE A 185 -5.67 -2.39 -30.80
CA ILE A 185 -5.75 -1.47 -29.67
C ILE A 185 -6.05 -2.31 -28.43
N SER A 186 -5.29 -2.12 -27.36
CA SER A 186 -5.60 -2.71 -26.05
C SER A 186 -6.91 -2.14 -25.51
N MET A 187 -7.97 -2.94 -25.49
CA MET A 187 -9.28 -2.52 -25.00
C MET A 187 -9.22 -2.24 -23.51
N TYR A 188 -8.50 -3.07 -22.73
CA TYR A 188 -8.34 -2.87 -21.29
C TYR A 188 -7.77 -1.47 -21.00
N ASN A 189 -6.65 -1.10 -21.64
CA ASN A 189 -6.03 0.20 -21.41
C ASN A 189 -6.90 1.36 -21.92
N LEU A 190 -7.64 1.15 -23.01
CA LEU A 190 -8.51 2.18 -23.56
C LEU A 190 -9.71 2.45 -22.64
N PHE A 191 -10.30 1.40 -22.06
CA PHE A 191 -11.35 1.50 -21.05
C PHE A 191 -10.84 2.14 -19.76
N SER A 192 -9.65 1.76 -19.27
CA SER A 192 -9.04 2.43 -18.11
C SER A 192 -8.86 3.94 -18.32
N LEU A 193 -8.50 4.35 -19.54
CA LEU A 193 -8.36 5.76 -19.88
C LEU A 193 -9.71 6.47 -20.05
N ALA A 194 -10.73 5.76 -20.56
CA ALA A 194 -12.05 6.31 -20.85
C ALA A 194 -12.80 6.82 -19.62
N THR A 195 -12.50 6.29 -18.42
CA THR A 195 -13.10 6.76 -17.16
C THR A 195 -12.95 8.27 -16.95
N ASN A 196 -11.86 8.89 -17.46
CA ASN A 196 -11.59 10.32 -17.30
C ASN A 196 -11.23 11.04 -18.62
N ASN A 197 -11.51 10.44 -19.78
CA ASN A 197 -11.12 10.99 -21.06
C ASN A 197 -12.20 10.80 -22.13
N ASP A 198 -12.93 11.88 -22.44
CA ASP A 198 -13.98 11.89 -23.46
C ASP A 198 -13.50 11.45 -24.84
N MET A 199 -12.23 11.73 -25.20
CA MET A 199 -11.68 11.30 -26.49
C MET A 199 -11.55 9.78 -26.56
N ALA A 200 -11.16 9.13 -25.47
CA ALA A 200 -11.13 7.66 -25.39
C ALA A 200 -12.54 7.07 -25.55
N VAL A 201 -13.56 7.67 -24.92
CA VAL A 201 -14.96 7.29 -25.10
C VAL A 201 -15.40 7.42 -26.57
N ASN A 202 -15.00 8.50 -27.25
CA ASN A 202 -15.31 8.69 -28.66
C ASN A 202 -14.56 7.69 -29.57
N VAL A 203 -13.32 7.31 -29.25
CA VAL A 203 -12.61 6.24 -29.96
C VAL A 203 -13.38 4.92 -29.80
N LEU A 204 -13.83 4.58 -28.60
CA LEU A 204 -14.66 3.39 -28.34
C LEU A 204 -15.95 3.39 -29.17
N GLN A 205 -16.62 4.55 -29.31
CA GLN A 205 -17.82 4.69 -30.16
C GLN A 205 -17.58 4.42 -31.65
N ASN A 206 -16.34 4.65 -32.10
CA ASN A 206 -15.92 4.43 -33.49
C ASN A 206 -15.44 3.00 -33.76
N ILE A 207 -15.37 2.13 -32.75
CA ILE A 207 -15.02 0.71 -32.92
C ILE A 207 -16.31 -0.12 -33.12
N ASP A 208 -16.24 -1.19 -33.90
CA ASP A 208 -17.34 -2.14 -34.02
C ASP A 208 -17.70 -2.74 -32.66
N LYS A 209 -19.00 -2.79 -32.33
CA LYS A 209 -19.47 -3.19 -30.99
C LYS A 209 -19.06 -4.62 -30.65
N THR A 210 -19.12 -5.52 -31.63
CA THR A 210 -18.81 -6.94 -31.44
C THR A 210 -17.33 -7.12 -31.16
N VAL A 211 -16.49 -6.39 -31.91
CA VAL A 211 -15.04 -6.39 -31.74
C VAL A 211 -14.65 -5.82 -30.39
N LEU A 212 -15.26 -4.68 -30.01
CA LEU A 212 -15.05 -4.03 -28.72
C LEU A 212 -15.40 -4.97 -27.55
N TYR A 213 -16.57 -5.62 -27.59
CA TYR A 213 -16.97 -6.61 -26.59
C TYR A 213 -15.96 -7.76 -26.49
N ASN A 214 -15.72 -8.45 -27.62
CA ASN A 214 -14.89 -9.65 -27.64
C ASN A 214 -13.45 -9.36 -27.20
N ASN A 215 -12.86 -8.24 -27.64
CA ASN A 215 -11.48 -7.91 -27.30
C ASN A 215 -11.34 -7.50 -25.82
N LEU A 216 -12.29 -6.74 -25.27
CA LEU A 216 -12.26 -6.39 -23.85
C LEU A 216 -12.36 -7.64 -22.97
N PHE A 217 -13.36 -8.50 -23.20
CA PHE A 217 -13.55 -9.68 -22.37
C PHE A 217 -12.42 -10.70 -22.53
N LYS A 218 -11.85 -10.84 -23.74
CA LYS A 218 -10.64 -11.63 -23.95
C LYS A 218 -9.43 -11.10 -23.16
N GLU A 219 -9.28 -9.78 -23.02
CA GLU A 219 -8.23 -9.22 -22.17
C GLU A 219 -8.51 -9.43 -20.68
N LEU A 220 -9.78 -9.36 -20.27
CA LEU A 220 -10.22 -9.60 -18.89
C LEU A 220 -10.13 -11.06 -18.44
N GLU A 221 -10.05 -12.04 -19.36
CA GLU A 221 -9.76 -13.44 -19.03
C GLU A 221 -8.41 -13.61 -18.30
N VAL A 222 -7.45 -12.71 -18.55
CA VAL A 222 -6.07 -12.82 -18.05
C VAL A 222 -5.59 -11.59 -17.29
N ARG A 223 -6.38 -10.52 -17.23
CA ARG A 223 -6.04 -9.29 -16.50
C ARG A 223 -7.07 -9.06 -15.39
N PRO A 224 -6.62 -8.88 -14.14
CA PRO A 224 -7.53 -8.59 -13.04
C PRO A 224 -8.14 -7.20 -13.22
N VAL A 225 -9.34 -7.02 -12.68
CA VAL A 225 -10.03 -5.73 -12.63
C VAL A 225 -10.76 -5.58 -11.30
N HIS A 226 -10.72 -4.40 -10.72
CA HIS A 226 -11.52 -4.12 -9.52
C HIS A 226 -13.00 -4.05 -9.84
N ALA A 227 -13.83 -4.48 -8.90
CA ALA A 227 -15.28 -4.55 -9.07
C ALA A 227 -15.93 -3.18 -9.37
N ASP A 228 -15.45 -2.10 -8.75
CA ASP A 228 -15.91 -0.72 -8.98
C ASP A 228 -15.54 -0.23 -10.40
N VAL A 229 -14.30 -0.45 -10.82
CA VAL A 229 -13.84 -0.12 -12.19
C VAL A 229 -14.61 -0.95 -13.22
N PHE A 230 -14.88 -2.22 -12.92
CA PHE A 230 -15.65 -3.09 -13.80
C PHE A 230 -17.11 -2.64 -13.93
N GLU A 231 -17.73 -2.13 -12.87
CA GLU A 231 -19.06 -1.49 -12.93
C GLU A 231 -19.07 -0.31 -13.91
N ASP A 232 -18.11 0.61 -13.79
CA ASP A 232 -17.99 1.75 -14.70
C ASP A 232 -17.85 1.30 -16.17
N TRP A 233 -17.06 0.24 -16.40
CA TRP A 233 -16.86 -0.30 -17.75
C TRP A 233 -18.14 -0.95 -18.29
N MET A 234 -18.88 -1.67 -17.45
CA MET A 234 -20.15 -2.26 -17.82
C MET A 234 -21.22 -1.20 -18.12
N GLU A 235 -21.26 -0.10 -17.35
CA GLU A 235 -22.14 1.03 -17.63
C GLU A 235 -21.76 1.71 -18.95
N LEU A 236 -20.46 1.90 -19.21
CA LEU A 236 -19.97 2.46 -20.47
C LEU A 236 -20.34 1.55 -21.66
N LEU A 237 -20.11 0.24 -21.56
CA LEU A 237 -20.51 -0.72 -22.59
C LEU A 237 -22.01 -0.66 -22.88
N ASN A 238 -22.84 -0.50 -21.85
CA ASN A 238 -24.29 -0.34 -22.00
C ASN A 238 -24.64 1.00 -22.69
N LYS A 239 -23.99 2.11 -22.31
CA LYS A 239 -24.16 3.43 -22.97
C LYS A 239 -23.76 3.40 -24.45
N LEU A 240 -22.71 2.64 -24.79
CA LEU A 240 -22.28 2.39 -26.18
C LEU A 240 -23.25 1.46 -26.94
N GLY A 241 -24.18 0.82 -26.22
CA GLY A 241 -25.14 -0.15 -26.76
C GLY A 241 -24.43 -1.43 -27.24
N THR A 242 -23.34 -1.80 -26.57
CA THR A 242 -22.58 -3.03 -26.82
C THR A 242 -23.23 -4.23 -26.11
N LEU A 243 -23.79 -4.01 -24.92
CA LEU A 243 -24.52 -5.02 -24.17
C LEU A 243 -25.99 -5.08 -24.58
N THR A 244 -26.58 -6.27 -24.52
CA THR A 244 -28.03 -6.42 -24.53
C THR A 244 -28.64 -5.98 -23.19
N THR A 245 -29.92 -5.61 -23.21
CA THR A 245 -30.66 -5.26 -21.98
C THR A 245 -30.64 -6.40 -20.96
N GLN A 246 -30.66 -7.66 -21.42
CA GLN A 246 -30.63 -8.83 -20.55
C GLN A 246 -29.26 -9.02 -19.88
N GLU A 247 -28.16 -8.87 -20.62
CA GLU A 247 -26.80 -8.97 -20.07
C GLU A 247 -26.54 -7.87 -19.05
N TYR A 248 -26.91 -6.62 -19.37
CA TYR A 248 -26.74 -5.51 -18.46
C TYR A 248 -27.58 -5.67 -17.19
N ALA A 249 -28.85 -6.08 -17.31
CA ALA A 249 -29.68 -6.35 -16.15
C ALA A 249 -29.14 -7.49 -15.28
N LYS A 250 -28.58 -8.55 -15.90
CA LYS A 250 -27.93 -9.65 -15.17
C LYS A 250 -26.71 -9.14 -14.40
N PHE A 251 -25.86 -8.31 -15.03
CA PHE A 251 -24.72 -7.69 -14.37
C PHE A 251 -25.17 -6.87 -13.17
N THR A 252 -26.06 -5.90 -13.38
CA THR A 252 -26.53 -4.98 -12.33
C THR A 252 -27.11 -5.74 -11.15
N ASN A 253 -27.89 -6.81 -11.38
CA ASN A 253 -28.45 -7.61 -10.28
C ASN A 253 -27.35 -8.31 -9.46
N ASN A 254 -26.42 -9.00 -10.11
CA ASN A 254 -25.33 -9.71 -9.42
C ASN A 254 -24.42 -8.75 -8.67
N TYR A 255 -24.05 -7.64 -9.32
CA TYR A 255 -23.21 -6.61 -8.73
C TYR A 255 -23.89 -5.88 -7.56
N THR A 256 -25.21 -5.64 -7.65
CA THR A 256 -25.98 -5.09 -6.53
C THR A 256 -25.95 -6.02 -5.31
N ILE A 257 -26.06 -7.33 -5.52
CA ILE A 257 -25.96 -8.31 -4.43
C ILE A 257 -24.55 -8.28 -3.82
N LEU A 258 -23.50 -8.25 -4.65
CA LEU A 258 -22.11 -8.13 -4.19
C LEU A 258 -21.93 -6.88 -3.32
N ASN A 259 -22.39 -5.71 -3.78
CA ASN A 259 -22.29 -4.47 -3.02
C ASN A 259 -23.10 -4.48 -1.72
N GLN A 260 -24.26 -5.16 -1.68
CA GLN A 260 -25.01 -5.34 -0.44
C GLN A 260 -24.25 -6.21 0.56
N LEU A 261 -23.54 -7.25 0.10
CA LEU A 261 -22.71 -8.09 0.96
C LEU A 261 -21.48 -7.32 1.48
N LEU A 262 -20.79 -6.57 0.62
CA LEU A 262 -19.67 -5.72 1.01
C LEU A 262 -20.09 -4.66 2.04
N ALA A 263 -21.25 -4.02 1.84
CA ALA A 263 -21.79 -3.06 2.79
C ALA A 263 -22.16 -3.71 4.15
N GLN A 264 -22.68 -4.93 4.13
CA GLN A 264 -22.92 -5.69 5.38
C GLN A 264 -21.61 -6.03 6.08
N TYR A 265 -20.58 -6.45 5.33
CA TYR A 265 -19.27 -6.75 5.89
C TYR A 265 -18.64 -5.53 6.55
N GLU A 266 -18.67 -4.36 5.90
CA GLU A 266 -18.16 -3.11 6.48
C GLU A 266 -18.92 -2.72 7.77
N GLN A 267 -20.23 -2.96 7.82
CA GLN A 267 -21.02 -2.76 9.05
C GLN A 267 -20.56 -3.67 10.19
N LEU A 268 -20.27 -4.94 9.91
CA LEU A 268 -19.73 -5.85 10.92
C LEU A 268 -18.31 -5.41 11.35
N ARG A 269 -17.47 -4.93 10.43
CA ARG A 269 -16.14 -4.40 10.76
C ARG A 269 -16.22 -3.17 11.68
N MET A 270 -17.20 -2.31 11.47
CA MET A 270 -17.46 -1.19 12.40
C MET A 270 -17.88 -1.69 13.78
N GLN A 271 -18.76 -2.70 13.86
CA GLN A 271 -19.16 -3.32 15.12
C GLN A 271 -17.98 -4.01 15.83
N GLU A 272 -17.07 -4.64 15.07
CA GLU A 272 -15.86 -5.26 15.61
C GLU A 272 -14.99 -4.22 16.34
N ASN A 273 -14.76 -3.07 15.69
CA ASN A 273 -13.99 -1.99 16.27
C ASN A 273 -14.63 -1.45 17.56
N GLU A 274 -15.96 -1.31 17.59
CA GLU A 274 -16.70 -0.89 18.79
C GLU A 274 -16.57 -1.91 19.93
N LEU A 275 -16.77 -3.20 19.65
CA LEU A 275 -16.68 -4.26 20.65
C LEU A 275 -15.25 -4.40 21.20
N ASN A 276 -14.23 -4.35 20.34
CA ASN A 276 -12.83 -4.37 20.76
C ASN A 276 -12.48 -3.15 21.62
N TYR A 277 -13.01 -1.97 21.29
CA TYR A 277 -12.83 -0.79 22.11
C TYR A 277 -13.48 -0.96 23.50
N MET A 278 -14.72 -1.45 23.57
CA MET A 278 -15.39 -1.74 24.83
C MET A 278 -14.62 -2.77 25.66
N LYS A 279 -14.13 -3.84 25.03
CA LYS A 279 -13.28 -4.85 25.68
C LYS A 279 -12.04 -4.23 26.32
N ALA A 280 -11.30 -3.43 25.55
CA ALA A 280 -10.10 -2.76 26.04
C ALA A 280 -10.41 -1.81 27.21
N GLN A 281 -11.55 -1.10 27.18
CA GLN A 281 -11.97 -0.25 28.30
C GLN A 281 -12.26 -1.06 29.57
N MET A 282 -12.97 -2.19 29.45
CA MET A 282 -13.26 -3.06 30.59
C MET A 282 -11.97 -3.69 31.16
N GLU A 283 -11.07 -4.14 30.29
CA GLU A 283 -9.77 -4.69 30.70
C GLU A 283 -8.90 -3.65 31.43
N LEU A 284 -8.95 -2.37 31.03
CA LEU A 284 -8.24 -1.29 31.72
C LEU A 284 -8.72 -1.07 33.16
N GLU A 285 -9.98 -1.38 33.48
CA GLU A 285 -10.50 -1.28 34.84
C GLU A 285 -10.11 -2.47 35.72
N ILE A 286 -9.89 -3.64 35.11
CA ILE A 286 -9.64 -4.89 35.83
C ILE A 286 -8.13 -5.14 35.99
N LEU A 287 -7.31 -4.76 35.00
CA LEU A 287 -5.87 -4.99 35.00
C LEU A 287 -5.13 -4.47 36.26
N PRO A 288 -5.41 -3.25 36.77
CA PRO A 288 -4.77 -2.79 38.00
C PRO A 288 -5.10 -3.66 39.22
N LEU A 289 -6.31 -4.21 39.27
CA LEU A 289 -6.75 -5.08 40.36
C LEU A 289 -6.06 -6.45 40.29
N TYR A 290 -5.84 -6.99 39.09
CA TYR A 290 -5.04 -8.21 38.93
C TYR A 290 -3.60 -8.01 39.40
N ASN A 291 -2.99 -6.87 39.08
CA ASN A 291 -1.63 -6.56 39.54
C ASN A 291 -1.58 -6.47 41.08
N GLU A 292 -2.54 -5.80 41.72
CA GLU A 292 -2.62 -5.73 43.18
C GLU A 292 -2.87 -7.12 43.81
N LEU A 293 -3.66 -7.97 43.15
CA LEU A 293 -3.89 -9.35 43.60
C LEU A 293 -2.60 -10.19 43.53
N GLU A 294 -1.81 -10.01 42.48
CA GLU A 294 -0.49 -10.65 42.32
C GLU A 294 0.51 -10.15 43.38
N GLU A 295 0.50 -8.85 43.71
CA GLU A 295 1.30 -8.28 44.80
C GLU A 295 0.96 -8.94 46.15
N TYR A 296 -0.33 -9.08 46.50
CA TYR A 296 -0.73 -9.77 47.73
C TYR A 296 -0.34 -11.25 47.72
N HIS A 297 -0.44 -11.93 46.58
CA HIS A 297 -0.01 -13.33 46.47
C HIS A 297 1.49 -13.48 46.76
N ASN A 298 2.31 -12.62 46.16
CA ASN A 298 3.75 -12.61 46.36
C ASN A 298 4.11 -12.27 47.82
N GLU A 299 3.46 -11.28 48.42
CA GLU A 299 3.66 -10.92 49.83
C GLU A 299 3.33 -12.09 50.77
N ILE A 300 2.22 -12.79 50.54
CA ILE A 300 1.84 -13.98 51.33
C ILE A 300 2.94 -15.06 51.23
N MET A 301 3.45 -15.32 50.03
CA MET A 301 4.50 -16.32 49.82
C MET A 301 5.81 -15.95 50.53
N GLU A 302 6.22 -14.67 50.46
CA GLU A 302 7.40 -14.18 51.19
C GLU A 302 7.24 -14.30 52.72
N LEU A 303 6.06 -13.95 53.25
CA LEU A 303 5.77 -14.07 54.67
C LEU A 303 5.76 -15.55 55.13
N ILE A 304 5.19 -16.46 54.31
CA ILE A 304 5.19 -17.90 54.59
C ILE A 304 6.62 -18.44 54.66
N ASP A 305 7.48 -18.05 53.73
CA ASP A 305 8.88 -18.50 53.74
C ASP A 305 9.64 -17.92 54.95
N SER A 306 9.38 -16.66 55.32
CA SER A 306 9.93 -16.06 56.55
C SER A 306 9.47 -16.80 57.83
N VAL A 307 8.22 -17.26 57.89
CA VAL A 307 7.72 -18.08 59.00
C VAL A 307 8.46 -19.42 59.04
N LYS A 308 8.61 -20.11 57.91
CA LYS A 308 9.34 -21.40 57.87
C LYS A 308 10.79 -21.26 58.34
N GLU A 309 11.49 -20.20 57.91
CA GLU A 309 12.85 -19.93 58.36
C GLU A 309 12.91 -19.68 59.88
N ALA A 310 11.98 -18.89 60.41
CA ALA A 310 11.91 -18.60 61.85
C ALA A 310 11.52 -19.83 62.68
N GLU A 311 10.60 -20.67 62.18
CA GLU A 311 10.21 -21.94 62.82
C GLU A 311 11.38 -22.93 62.83
N GLN A 312 12.12 -23.04 61.72
CA GLN A 312 13.31 -23.88 61.65
C GLN A 312 14.36 -23.43 62.67
N TYR A 313 14.64 -22.12 62.75
CA TYR A 313 15.58 -21.58 63.73
C TYR A 313 15.09 -21.76 65.18
N LEU A 314 13.78 -21.61 65.42
CA LEU A 314 13.19 -21.89 66.74
C LEU A 314 13.32 -23.37 67.12
N MET A 315 13.14 -24.30 66.17
CA MET A 315 13.35 -25.74 66.40
C MET A 315 14.80 -26.06 66.76
N GLU A 316 15.78 -25.41 66.11
CA GLU A 316 17.21 -25.56 66.45
C GLU A 316 17.52 -25.07 67.87
N LEU A 317 16.74 -24.12 68.40
CA LEU A 317 16.88 -23.60 69.76
C LEU A 317 16.07 -24.38 70.82
N GLN A 318 15.12 -25.24 70.42
CA GLN A 318 14.14 -25.89 71.31
C GLN A 318 14.58 -27.23 71.93
N ASP A 319 15.79 -27.73 71.65
CA ASP A 319 16.28 -29.04 72.14
C ASP A 319 16.76 -29.02 73.61
N TYR A 320 16.00 -28.40 74.51
CA TYR A 320 16.28 -28.33 75.95
C TYR A 320 15.18 -29.01 76.76
N GLU A 321 15.57 -29.53 77.92
CA GLU A 321 14.63 -30.05 78.92
C GLU A 321 14.88 -29.41 80.28
N THR A 322 13.84 -29.39 81.12
CA THR A 322 13.97 -28.98 82.52
C THR A 322 14.36 -30.18 83.36
N TYR A 323 15.58 -30.14 83.87
CA TYR A 323 16.15 -31.15 84.74
C TYR A 323 16.18 -30.65 86.18
N GLU A 324 16.03 -31.57 87.13
CA GLU A 324 16.37 -31.31 88.53
C GLU A 324 17.74 -31.93 88.78
N PHE A 325 18.73 -31.11 89.09
CA PHE A 325 20.08 -31.56 89.41
C PHE A 325 20.41 -31.27 90.87
N TYR A 326 21.06 -32.21 91.55
CA TYR A 326 21.81 -31.90 92.76
C TYR A 326 23.20 -31.41 92.35
N ILE A 327 23.49 -30.13 92.59
CA ILE A 327 24.70 -29.44 92.15
C ILE A 327 25.56 -29.15 93.35
N GLY A 328 26.87 -29.39 93.24
CA GLY A 328 27.82 -28.87 94.22
C GLY A 328 29.04 -28.24 93.59
N ASP A 329 30.24 -28.74 93.88
CA ASP A 329 31.46 -27.96 93.64
C ASP A 329 31.73 -27.63 92.16
N MET A 330 32.21 -26.40 91.93
CA MET A 330 32.67 -25.91 90.63
C MET A 330 34.08 -26.43 90.34
N LEU A 331 34.26 -26.98 89.15
CA LEU A 331 35.51 -27.51 88.65
C LEU A 331 36.40 -26.40 88.05
N PRO A 332 37.73 -26.63 87.93
CA PRO A 332 38.66 -25.63 87.41
C PRO A 332 38.38 -25.14 86.00
N ASN A 333 37.65 -25.92 85.19
CA ASN A 333 37.26 -25.60 83.81
C ASN A 333 35.99 -24.74 83.71
N GLY A 334 35.29 -24.49 84.82
CA GLY A 334 34.05 -23.71 84.84
C GLY A 334 32.77 -24.52 84.97
N ASP A 335 32.85 -25.85 84.83
CA ASP A 335 31.71 -26.75 84.96
C ASP A 335 31.38 -27.01 86.45
N TYR A 336 30.17 -27.46 86.73
CA TYR A 336 29.78 -27.93 88.06
C TYR A 336 29.62 -29.44 88.07
N VAL A 337 29.94 -30.06 89.21
CA VAL A 337 29.55 -31.46 89.47
C VAL A 337 28.04 -31.49 89.77
N ALA A 338 27.31 -32.29 89.00
CA ALA A 338 25.88 -32.48 89.15
C ALA A 338 25.53 -33.97 89.23
N SER A 339 24.35 -34.31 89.74
CA SER A 339 23.81 -35.67 89.68
C SER A 339 22.28 -35.64 89.76
N ASN A 340 21.65 -36.78 89.46
CA ASN A 340 20.23 -36.97 89.73
C ASN A 340 19.96 -36.89 91.24
N PRO A 341 19.07 -36.00 91.72
CA PRO A 341 18.85 -35.80 93.15
C PRO A 341 18.19 -37.01 93.80
N VAL A 342 18.76 -37.49 94.91
CA VAL A 342 18.18 -38.60 95.70
C VAL A 342 17.62 -38.08 97.00
N ARG A 343 16.39 -38.49 97.33
CA ARG A 343 15.72 -38.06 98.56
C ARG A 343 16.31 -38.80 99.76
N THR A 344 16.85 -38.04 100.71
CA THR A 344 17.41 -38.56 101.96
C THR A 344 16.32 -38.92 102.98
N PHE A 345 16.65 -39.80 103.93
CA PHE A 345 15.74 -40.28 104.97
C PHE A 345 15.11 -39.15 105.83
N PHE A 346 15.78 -38.00 105.94
CA PHE A 346 15.30 -36.84 106.72
C PHE A 346 14.58 -35.78 105.87
N GLY A 347 14.28 -36.07 104.60
CA GLY A 347 13.47 -35.21 103.73
C GLY A 347 14.24 -34.16 102.92
N GLY A 348 15.57 -34.10 103.03
CA GLY A 348 16.44 -33.31 102.13
C GLY A 348 16.87 -34.10 100.89
N TYR A 349 17.62 -33.49 99.99
CA TYR A 349 18.19 -34.15 98.81
C TYR A 349 19.71 -34.26 98.91
N SER A 350 20.31 -35.25 98.24
CA SER A 350 21.75 -35.46 98.11
C SER A 350 22.12 -35.89 96.69
N TYR A 351 23.43 -36.01 96.41
CA TYR A 351 23.92 -36.61 95.17
C TYR A 351 23.35 -38.02 94.96
N GLY A 352 23.07 -38.34 93.69
CA GLY A 352 22.73 -39.69 93.25
C GLY A 352 23.94 -40.51 92.83
N ASP A 353 23.68 -41.70 92.29
CA ASP A 353 24.72 -42.67 91.93
C ASP A 353 25.41 -42.36 90.58
N GLU A 354 24.88 -41.42 89.80
CA GLU A 354 25.40 -41.02 88.48
C GLU A 354 25.89 -39.57 88.51
N ASP A 355 27.21 -39.41 88.42
CA ASP A 355 27.85 -38.10 88.28
C ASP A 355 27.68 -37.57 86.85
N MET A 356 27.41 -36.28 86.76
CA MET A 356 27.18 -35.52 85.55
C MET A 356 27.95 -34.20 85.61
N ARG A 357 28.14 -33.57 84.46
CA ARG A 357 28.74 -32.23 84.35
C ARG A 357 27.71 -31.26 83.84
N ILE A 358 27.65 -30.08 84.45
CA ILE A 358 26.77 -29.01 83.98
C ILE A 358 27.49 -27.68 83.88
N VAL A 359 27.37 -27.01 82.75
CA VAL A 359 27.76 -25.61 82.58
C VAL A 359 26.58 -24.74 82.98
N LEU A 360 26.76 -23.91 84.02
CA LEU A 360 25.75 -22.95 84.44
C LEU A 360 26.04 -21.59 83.80
N THR A 361 25.08 -21.08 83.05
CA THR A 361 25.22 -19.85 82.27
C THR A 361 24.45 -18.68 82.90
N LYS A 362 23.46 -18.96 83.74
CA LYS A 362 22.66 -17.95 84.47
C LYS A 362 22.43 -18.30 85.94
N THR A 363 22.34 -19.58 86.28
CA THR A 363 22.16 -20.03 87.66
C THR A 363 23.48 -19.88 88.40
N ILE A 364 23.44 -19.24 89.57
CA ILE A 364 24.61 -19.08 90.45
C ILE A 364 24.31 -19.86 91.74
N PRO A 365 24.85 -21.08 91.91
CA PRO A 365 24.65 -21.86 93.13
C PRO A 365 25.30 -21.14 94.31
N ASN A 366 24.52 -20.84 95.35
CA ASN A 366 25.04 -20.21 96.57
C ASN A 366 25.53 -21.24 97.59
N ASN A 367 25.06 -22.49 97.51
CA ASN A 367 25.44 -23.64 98.32
C ASN A 367 25.20 -24.90 97.50
N GLU A 368 25.80 -26.03 97.89
CA GLU A 368 25.42 -27.33 97.32
C GLU A 368 23.94 -27.63 97.59
N GLY A 369 23.22 -28.16 96.61
CA GLY A 369 21.79 -28.42 96.75
C GLY A 369 21.09 -28.79 95.46
N MET A 370 19.78 -29.01 95.56
CA MET A 370 18.92 -29.25 94.40
C MET A 370 18.57 -27.94 93.70
N TYR A 371 18.76 -27.92 92.38
CA TYR A 371 18.39 -26.84 91.48
C TYR A 371 17.60 -27.39 90.29
N THR A 372 16.54 -26.68 89.92
CA THR A 372 15.79 -26.95 88.70
C THR A 372 16.35 -26.08 87.59
N ILE A 373 16.88 -26.70 86.54
CA ILE A 373 17.61 -26.02 85.46
C ILE A 373 17.08 -26.48 84.12
N THR A 374 16.85 -25.51 83.25
CA THR A 374 16.61 -25.77 81.82
C THR A 374 17.96 -25.91 81.12
N ALA A 375 18.27 -27.10 80.64
CA ALA A 375 19.56 -27.42 80.05
C ALA A 375 19.42 -28.27 78.78
N ILE A 376 20.44 -28.21 77.94
CA ILE A 376 20.62 -29.07 76.77
C ILE A 376 21.67 -30.12 77.14
N GLN A 377 21.46 -31.38 76.76
CA GLN A 377 22.49 -32.41 76.92
C GLN A 377 23.52 -32.27 75.79
N ASP A 378 24.69 -31.72 76.10
CA ASP A 378 25.80 -31.50 75.17
C ASP A 378 26.74 -32.73 75.12
N GLY A 379 26.14 -33.90 74.89
CA GLY A 379 26.87 -35.16 74.74
C GLY A 379 27.46 -35.71 76.04
N VAL A 380 28.68 -36.23 75.94
CA VAL A 380 29.43 -36.83 77.05
C VAL A 380 30.84 -36.25 77.11
N THR A 381 31.36 -36.07 78.32
CA THR A 381 32.73 -35.57 78.53
C THR A 381 33.79 -36.59 78.11
N GLU A 382 35.06 -36.19 78.07
CA GLU A 382 36.20 -37.10 77.83
C GLU A 382 36.26 -38.27 78.86
N GLU A 383 35.68 -38.07 80.04
CA GLU A 383 35.56 -39.07 81.12
C GLU A 383 34.35 -40.01 80.94
N GLY A 384 33.54 -39.79 79.90
CA GLY A 384 32.33 -40.57 79.60
C GLY A 384 31.09 -40.17 80.42
N LEU A 385 31.12 -39.04 81.12
CA LEU A 385 29.99 -38.55 81.93
C LEU A 385 29.04 -37.71 81.07
N PRO A 386 27.72 -37.77 81.29
CA PRO A 386 26.77 -36.87 80.64
C PRO A 386 27.15 -35.40 80.90
N HIS A 387 27.15 -34.60 79.83
CA HIS A 387 27.43 -33.17 79.89
C HIS A 387 26.16 -32.38 79.54
N PHE A 388 25.88 -31.35 80.33
CA PHE A 388 24.72 -30.49 80.17
C PHE A 388 25.16 -29.03 80.12
N ILE A 389 24.46 -28.21 79.35
CA ILE A 389 24.66 -26.77 79.30
C ILE A 389 23.34 -26.08 79.63
N GLU A 390 23.33 -25.27 80.68
CA GLU A 390 22.19 -24.43 81.03
C GLU A 390 21.89 -23.43 79.91
N LEU A 391 20.62 -23.35 79.53
CA LEU A 391 20.12 -22.39 78.56
C LEU A 391 20.35 -20.96 79.06
N SER A 392 21.09 -20.18 78.29
CA SER A 392 21.43 -18.79 78.65
C SER A 392 20.19 -17.88 78.59
N ARG A 393 20.21 -16.80 79.38
CA ARG A 393 19.15 -15.78 79.35
C ARG A 393 18.98 -15.14 77.96
N MET A 394 20.06 -15.06 77.18
CA MET A 394 20.01 -14.55 75.81
C MET A 394 19.22 -15.47 74.89
N GLN A 395 19.46 -16.79 74.96
CA GLN A 395 18.73 -17.78 74.17
C GLN A 395 17.24 -17.82 74.55
N GLU A 396 16.89 -17.75 75.84
CA GLU A 396 15.48 -17.68 76.26
C GLU A 396 14.77 -16.44 75.71
N LEU A 397 15.42 -15.28 75.75
CA LEU A 397 14.86 -14.04 75.21
C LEU A 397 14.74 -14.09 73.68
N GLU A 398 15.71 -14.69 73.00
CA GLU A 398 15.70 -14.89 71.54
C GLU A 398 14.56 -15.81 71.11
N MET A 399 14.34 -16.92 71.82
CA MET A 399 13.22 -17.82 71.55
C MET A 399 11.85 -17.17 71.75
N VAL A 400 11.67 -16.41 72.82
CA VAL A 400 10.42 -15.66 73.06
C VAL A 400 10.21 -14.60 71.98
N ALA A 401 11.29 -13.93 71.55
CA ALA A 401 11.23 -12.97 70.45
C ALA A 401 10.89 -13.63 69.11
N LEU A 402 11.45 -14.81 68.80
CA LEU A 402 11.15 -15.59 67.60
C LEU A 402 9.71 -16.09 67.59
N ALA A 403 9.22 -16.68 68.69
CA ALA A 403 7.84 -17.12 68.81
C ALA A 403 6.86 -15.94 68.64
N SER A 404 7.15 -14.81 69.28
CA SER A 404 6.36 -13.58 69.10
C SER A 404 6.43 -13.04 67.67
N SER A 405 7.57 -13.18 66.99
CA SER A 405 7.74 -12.78 65.58
C SER A 405 6.94 -13.68 64.65
N ILE A 406 7.00 -15.00 64.84
CA ILE A 406 6.20 -16.00 64.10
C ILE A 406 4.71 -15.70 64.26
N ASP A 407 4.21 -15.50 65.49
CA ASP A 407 2.81 -15.14 65.73
C ASP A 407 2.43 -13.84 65.03
N THR A 408 3.31 -12.83 65.07
CA THR A 408 3.07 -11.55 64.38
C THR A 408 3.02 -11.73 62.86
N THR A 409 3.93 -12.52 62.29
CA THR A 409 3.97 -12.79 60.84
C THR A 409 2.78 -13.63 60.40
N ASN A 410 2.37 -14.63 61.18
CA ASN A 410 1.15 -15.42 60.93
C ASN A 410 -0.11 -14.54 60.95
N ASN A 411 -0.21 -13.58 61.87
CA ASN A 411 -1.29 -12.61 61.88
C ASN A 411 -1.28 -11.71 60.64
N LYS A 412 -0.09 -11.32 60.15
CA LYS A 412 0.04 -10.59 58.88
C LYS A 412 -0.38 -11.43 57.68
N ILE A 413 0.04 -12.70 57.61
CA ILE A 413 -0.40 -13.64 56.56
C ILE A 413 -1.92 -13.73 56.53
N ALA A 414 -2.56 -13.93 57.69
CA ALA A 414 -4.02 -14.02 57.78
C ALA A 414 -4.71 -12.71 57.33
N TYR A 415 -4.15 -11.56 57.68
CA TYR A 415 -4.65 -10.26 57.23
C TYR A 415 -4.49 -10.07 55.72
N THR A 416 -3.31 -10.32 55.16
CA THR A 416 -3.03 -10.19 53.72
C THR A 416 -3.84 -11.19 52.90
N ALA A 417 -4.03 -12.42 53.38
CA ALA A 417 -4.91 -13.41 52.76
C ALA A 417 -6.38 -12.96 52.74
N SER A 418 -6.86 -12.33 53.82
CA SER A 418 -8.21 -11.72 53.81
C SER A 418 -8.33 -10.59 52.79
N LYS A 419 -7.27 -9.80 52.58
CA LYS A 419 -7.24 -8.73 51.55
C LYS A 419 -7.21 -9.31 50.14
N TYR A 420 -6.44 -10.37 49.93
CA TYR A 420 -6.43 -11.14 48.69
C TYR A 420 -7.83 -11.67 48.35
N ASP A 421 -8.51 -12.31 49.30
CA ASP A 421 -9.86 -12.87 49.08
C ASP A 421 -10.90 -11.77 48.78
N GLU A 422 -10.84 -10.65 49.51
CA GLU A 422 -11.70 -9.47 49.25
C GLU A 422 -11.50 -8.93 47.82
N LEU A 423 -10.24 -8.79 47.39
CA LEU A 423 -9.90 -8.28 46.07
C LEU A 423 -10.28 -9.27 44.96
N TYR A 424 -10.08 -10.58 45.18
CA TYR A 424 -10.48 -11.62 44.25
C TYR A 424 -12.00 -11.61 44.00
N LEU A 425 -12.81 -11.49 45.07
CA LEU A 425 -14.26 -11.37 44.95
C LEU A 425 -14.68 -10.08 44.23
N LEU A 426 -13.99 -8.96 44.48
CA LEU A 426 -14.23 -7.71 43.77
C LEU A 426 -13.90 -7.81 42.27
N ILE A 427 -12.83 -8.52 41.91
CA ILE A 427 -12.47 -8.77 40.50
C ILE A 427 -13.56 -9.60 39.82
N GLN A 428 -14.02 -10.69 40.45
CA GLN A 428 -15.10 -11.51 39.90
C GLN A 428 -16.40 -10.73 39.74
N ASP A 429 -16.81 -9.97 40.76
CA ASP A 429 -17.99 -9.10 40.68
C ASP A 429 -17.86 -8.05 39.55
N LYS A 430 -16.66 -7.50 39.34
CA LYS A 430 -16.39 -6.60 38.21
C LYS A 430 -16.47 -7.31 36.86
N ILE A 431 -15.98 -8.53 36.73
CA ILE A 431 -16.10 -9.31 35.48
C ILE A 431 -17.58 -9.57 35.19
N ASP A 432 -18.31 -10.12 36.17
CA ASP A 432 -19.74 -10.46 36.04
C ASP A 432 -20.61 -9.25 35.70
N ASN A 433 -20.31 -8.08 36.28
CA ASN A 433 -21.09 -6.85 36.09
C ASN A 433 -20.59 -5.95 34.94
N SER A 434 -19.36 -6.11 34.46
CA SER A 434 -18.83 -5.32 33.34
C SER A 434 -19.40 -5.75 31.99
N GLY A 435 -19.83 -7.01 31.88
CA GLY A 435 -20.26 -7.59 30.61
C GLY A 435 -19.09 -8.00 29.71
N LEU A 436 -17.89 -8.19 30.28
CA LEU A 436 -16.69 -8.62 29.53
C LEU A 436 -16.93 -9.96 28.81
N ASP A 437 -17.52 -10.95 29.49
CA ASP A 437 -17.82 -12.25 28.90
C ASP A 437 -18.87 -12.14 27.78
N GLN A 438 -19.91 -11.34 28.00
CA GLN A 438 -20.92 -11.07 26.96
C GLN A 438 -20.30 -10.39 25.74
N ASN A 439 -19.36 -9.46 25.93
CA ASN A 439 -18.65 -8.81 24.83
C ASN A 439 -17.76 -9.80 24.06
N GLN A 440 -17.09 -10.73 24.76
CA GLN A 440 -16.30 -11.79 24.11
C GLN A 440 -17.18 -12.74 23.29
N GLU A 441 -18.33 -13.16 23.83
CA GLU A 441 -19.31 -13.98 23.09
C GLU A 441 -19.85 -13.24 21.85
N LEU A 442 -20.12 -11.94 21.97
CA LEU A 442 -20.54 -11.10 20.83
C LEU A 442 -19.45 -10.98 19.77
N LEU A 443 -18.17 -10.82 20.15
CA LEU A 443 -17.04 -10.82 19.23
C LEU A 443 -16.90 -12.16 18.50
N GLU A 444 -17.02 -13.28 19.21
CA GLU A 444 -16.97 -14.61 18.59
C GLU A 444 -18.14 -14.82 17.59
N ALA A 445 -19.35 -14.41 17.97
CA ALA A 445 -20.50 -14.45 17.08
C ALA A 445 -20.31 -13.55 15.86
N LEU A 446 -19.71 -12.36 16.03
CA LEU A 446 -19.41 -11.42 14.96
C LEU A 446 -18.39 -12.01 13.97
N TYR A 447 -17.31 -12.61 14.45
CA TYR A 447 -16.31 -13.25 13.59
C TYR A 447 -16.90 -14.39 12.76
N ASN A 448 -17.80 -15.19 13.34
CA ASN A 448 -18.53 -16.21 12.59
C ASN A 448 -19.43 -15.62 11.50
N GLN A 449 -20.08 -14.47 11.75
CA GLN A 449 -20.88 -13.77 10.74
C GLN A 449 -20.01 -13.18 9.63
N MET A 450 -18.86 -12.59 9.97
CA MET A 450 -17.89 -12.04 9.01
C MET A 450 -17.37 -13.14 8.08
N ALA A 451 -16.92 -14.28 8.61
CA ALA A 451 -16.42 -15.41 7.81
C ALA A 451 -17.51 -15.98 6.86
N ASN A 452 -18.77 -16.03 7.31
CA ASN A 452 -19.89 -16.44 6.47
C ASN A 452 -20.12 -15.42 5.33
N LEU A 453 -20.08 -14.12 5.64
CA LEU A 453 -20.19 -13.05 4.66
C LEU A 453 -19.06 -13.07 3.63
N GLU A 454 -17.81 -13.29 4.04
CA GLU A 454 -16.66 -13.44 3.14
C GLU A 454 -16.90 -14.58 2.15
N THR A 455 -17.36 -15.74 2.63
CA THR A 455 -17.69 -16.88 1.75
C THR A 455 -18.74 -16.48 0.72
N ARG A 456 -19.81 -15.79 1.14
CA ARG A 456 -20.87 -15.33 0.24
C ARG A 456 -20.40 -14.25 -0.75
N ILE A 457 -19.47 -13.39 -0.35
CA ILE A 457 -18.83 -12.40 -1.22
C ILE A 457 -18.02 -13.11 -2.30
N LEU A 458 -17.23 -14.12 -1.93
CA LEU A 458 -16.46 -14.94 -2.86
C LEU A 458 -17.36 -15.69 -3.84
N ASP A 459 -18.42 -16.34 -3.35
CA ASP A 459 -19.40 -17.03 -4.21
C ASP A 459 -20.05 -16.05 -5.20
N GLN A 460 -20.44 -14.86 -4.74
CA GLN A 460 -21.10 -13.86 -5.57
C GLN A 460 -20.13 -13.22 -6.59
N LYS A 461 -18.86 -13.08 -6.22
CA LYS A 461 -17.76 -12.67 -7.10
C LYS A 461 -17.59 -13.70 -8.23
N GLU A 462 -17.49 -14.99 -7.90
CA GLU A 462 -17.34 -16.08 -8.88
C GLU A 462 -18.52 -16.10 -9.87
N VAL A 463 -19.75 -15.87 -9.39
CA VAL A 463 -20.93 -15.75 -10.26
C VAL A 463 -20.82 -14.61 -11.28
N ILE A 464 -20.17 -13.49 -10.93
CA ILE A 464 -19.91 -12.40 -11.89
C ILE A 464 -18.80 -12.79 -12.86
N GLU A 465 -17.71 -13.36 -12.36
CA GLU A 465 -16.58 -13.84 -13.17
C GLU A 465 -17.05 -14.82 -14.24
N GLU A 466 -17.80 -15.86 -13.86
CA GLU A 466 -18.35 -16.85 -14.79
C GLU A 466 -19.37 -16.26 -15.77
N ALA A 467 -20.21 -15.34 -15.30
CA ALA A 467 -21.27 -14.76 -16.14
C ALA A 467 -20.73 -13.89 -17.28
N PHE A 468 -19.54 -13.31 -17.11
CA PHE A 468 -18.94 -12.35 -18.03
C PHE A 468 -17.57 -12.80 -18.58
N GLY A 469 -17.06 -13.96 -18.17
CA GLY A 469 -15.76 -14.46 -18.63
C GLY A 469 -14.58 -13.62 -18.13
N VAL A 470 -14.68 -13.09 -16.91
CA VAL A 470 -13.59 -12.33 -16.27
C VAL A 470 -12.75 -13.32 -15.47
N GLY A 471 -11.42 -13.26 -15.62
CA GLY A 471 -10.51 -14.19 -14.97
C GLY A 471 -10.35 -13.91 -13.47
N GLU A 472 -10.24 -12.64 -13.08
CA GLU A 472 -10.13 -12.23 -11.69
C GLU A 472 -10.79 -10.87 -11.45
N LEU A 473 -11.80 -10.85 -10.59
CA LEU A 473 -12.50 -9.67 -10.10
C LEU A 473 -12.03 -9.32 -8.69
N GLU A 474 -11.34 -8.21 -8.52
CA GLU A 474 -10.78 -7.81 -7.22
C GLU A 474 -11.81 -7.04 -6.38
N VAL A 475 -11.99 -7.44 -5.13
CA VAL A 475 -12.87 -6.79 -4.14
C VAL A 475 -12.06 -6.43 -2.89
N TYR A 476 -12.36 -5.28 -2.29
CA TYR A 476 -11.74 -4.84 -1.04
C TYR A 476 -12.66 -5.14 0.16
N TYR A 477 -12.04 -5.55 1.27
CA TYR A 477 -12.68 -5.80 2.56
C TYR A 477 -12.47 -4.64 3.55
#